data_AF-A0A925PQI0-F1
#
_entry.id   AF-A0A925PQI0-F1
#
_cell.length_a   1.000
_cell.length_b   1.000
_cell.length_c   1.000
_cell.angle_alpha   90.00
_cell.angle_beta   90.00
_cell.angle_gamma   90.00
#
_symmetry.space_group_name_H-M   'P 1'
#
loop_
_entity.id
_entity.type
_entity.pdbx_description
1 polymer ?
#
loop_
_entity_poly.entity_id
_entity_poly.type
_entity_poly.pdbx_seq_one_letter_code
_entity_poly.pdbx_strand_id
1 'polypeptide(L)'
;MRVFTGVAASPGIVVGKLKVVDRQRVVVNEHSIATEDVAVEIERLKKALSATRAELEILKVDLEGTTGDEHLFFIDTHLLILADERLLVETAAIIETGLINAEGALLRTLQKYRTTFEAIEDAYLRERISDVETVVEKVLRTMTGEAHAVIFPNDGLTIIAAHDITPADILQMDRSHIVGLITEVGRTPQTGHHDEWTHASQLAGDGLMQGRLVELTTPASLGSAAV
;
A
#
# COMPACT_ATOMS: atom_id res chain seq x y z
N MET A 1 23.69 -20.53 3.43
CA MET A 1 22.27 -20.83 3.18
C MET A 1 21.47 -20.25 4.34
N ARG A 2 20.48 -19.39 4.06
CA ARG A 2 19.57 -18.85 5.07
C ARG A 2 18.18 -19.43 4.83
N VAL A 3 17.48 -19.78 5.90
CA VAL A 3 16.12 -20.31 5.85
C VAL A 3 15.26 -19.33 6.64
N PHE A 4 14.18 -18.87 6.02
CA PHE A 4 13.18 -18.01 6.64
C PHE A 4 11.88 -18.79 6.76
N THR A 5 11.13 -18.54 7.83
CA THR A 5 9.85 -19.20 8.12
C THR A 5 8.71 -18.19 8.09
N GLY A 6 7.51 -18.64 7.77
CA GLY A 6 6.31 -17.87 8.03
C GLY A 6 5.00 -18.58 7.77
N VAL A 7 3.96 -17.80 7.50
CA VAL A 7 2.60 -18.28 7.31
C VAL A 7 2.37 -18.66 5.84
N ALA A 8 1.84 -19.84 5.60
CA ALA A 8 1.52 -20.24 4.24
C ALA A 8 0.18 -19.63 3.83
N ALA A 9 0.20 -18.69 2.87
CA ALA A 9 -1.02 -18.19 2.24
C ALA A 9 -1.55 -19.16 1.17
N SER A 10 -0.66 -19.91 0.49
CA SER A 10 -1.03 -20.89 -0.54
C SER A 10 -0.10 -22.13 -0.50
N PRO A 11 -0.62 -23.35 -0.71
CA PRO A 11 0.20 -24.55 -0.69
C PRO A 11 1.10 -24.69 -1.94
N GLY A 12 2.37 -25.08 -1.73
CA GLY A 12 3.26 -25.60 -2.76
C GLY A 12 4.73 -25.12 -2.65
N ILE A 13 5.57 -25.57 -3.59
CA ILE A 13 7.02 -25.30 -3.65
C ILE A 13 7.38 -24.64 -4.98
N VAL A 14 8.12 -23.53 -4.94
CA VAL A 14 8.58 -22.82 -6.15
C VAL A 14 10.06 -22.51 -6.06
N VAL A 15 10.71 -22.41 -7.22
CA VAL A 15 12.13 -22.07 -7.34
C VAL A 15 12.24 -21.01 -8.43
N GLY A 16 12.83 -19.87 -8.09
CA GLY A 16 12.98 -18.74 -8.99
C GLY A 16 14.01 -17.74 -8.48
N LYS A 17 14.34 -16.75 -9.30
CA LYS A 17 15.21 -15.64 -8.90
C LYS A 17 14.46 -14.75 -7.91
N LEU A 18 15.08 -14.44 -6.77
CA LEU A 18 14.50 -13.52 -5.80
C LEU A 18 14.67 -12.07 -6.28
N LYS A 19 13.57 -11.33 -6.41
CA LYS A 19 13.52 -9.89 -6.65
C LYS A 19 12.98 -9.23 -5.39
N VAL A 20 13.82 -8.48 -4.70
CA VAL A 20 13.38 -7.68 -3.54
C VAL A 20 12.82 -6.35 -4.06
N VAL A 21 11.56 -6.09 -3.73
CA VAL A 21 10.87 -4.83 -3.99
C VAL A 21 10.88 -4.07 -2.67
N ASP A 22 11.85 -3.16 -2.56
CA ASP A 22 11.94 -2.29 -1.39
C ASP A 22 10.97 -1.13 -1.57
N ARG A 23 9.82 -1.22 -0.90
CA ARG A 23 8.95 -0.08 -0.64
C ARG A 23 9.47 0.65 0.57
N GLN A 24 10.54 1.42 0.40
CA GLN A 24 10.85 2.41 1.42
C GLN A 24 9.64 3.35 1.53
N ARG A 25 9.19 3.59 2.75
CA ARG A 25 8.19 4.64 3.02
C ARG A 25 8.72 5.93 2.39
N VAL A 26 7.84 6.70 1.75
CA VAL A 26 8.22 7.96 1.13
C VAL A 26 8.95 8.82 2.17
N VAL A 27 10.21 9.15 1.88
CA VAL A 27 11.00 9.97 2.78
C VAL A 27 10.54 11.41 2.60
N VAL A 28 9.69 11.85 3.51
CA VAL A 28 9.22 13.24 3.53
C VAL A 28 10.24 14.12 4.21
N ASN A 29 10.74 15.11 3.48
CA ASN A 29 11.56 16.18 4.04
C ASN A 29 10.64 17.36 4.39
N GLU A 30 10.22 17.44 5.66
CA GLU A 30 9.47 18.59 6.15
C GLU A 30 10.40 19.81 6.26
N HIS A 31 9.99 20.92 5.66
CA HIS A 31 10.71 22.18 5.74
C HIS A 31 9.75 23.37 5.85
N SER A 32 10.25 24.48 6.39
CA SER A 32 9.50 25.73 6.42
C SER A 32 9.36 26.33 5.02
N ILE A 33 8.27 27.06 4.80
CA ILE A 33 7.96 27.80 3.57
C ILE A 33 7.72 29.28 3.90
N ALA A 34 7.82 30.16 2.90
CA ALA A 34 7.41 31.55 3.07
C ALA A 34 5.88 31.68 3.00
N THR A 35 5.32 32.74 3.59
CA THR A 35 3.86 32.99 3.56
C THR A 35 3.31 33.12 2.13
N GLU A 36 4.11 33.65 1.20
CA GLU A 36 3.77 33.74 -0.21
C GLU A 36 3.66 32.38 -0.93
N ASP A 37 4.36 31.35 -0.43
CA ASP A 37 4.37 30.00 -1.01
C ASP A 37 3.19 29.14 -0.54
N VAL A 38 2.44 29.58 0.47
CA VAL A 38 1.31 28.83 1.06
C VAL A 38 0.29 28.42 -0.01
N ALA A 39 -0.10 29.36 -0.89
CA ALA A 39 -1.05 29.07 -1.95
C ALA A 39 -0.49 28.06 -2.97
N VAL A 40 0.81 28.10 -3.24
CA VAL A 40 1.49 27.17 -4.15
C VAL A 40 1.46 25.76 -3.56
N GLU A 41 1.77 25.61 -2.28
CA GLU A 41 1.77 24.32 -1.59
C GLU A 41 0.36 23.70 -1.51
N ILE A 42 -0.67 24.52 -1.24
CA ILE A 42 -2.07 24.06 -1.27
C ILE A 42 -2.46 23.57 -2.68
N GLU A 43 -2.06 24.28 -3.73
CA GLU A 43 -2.33 23.84 -5.11
C GLU A 43 -1.55 22.57 -5.48
N ARG A 44 -0.31 22.40 -4.99
CA ARG A 44 0.45 21.14 -5.15
C ARG A 44 -0.29 19.97 -4.50
N LEU A 45 -0.78 20.14 -3.28
CA LEU A 45 -1.58 19.14 -2.59
C LEU A 45 -2.85 18.75 -3.37
N LYS A 46 -3.62 19.73 -3.83
CA LYS A 46 -4.85 19.48 -4.62
C LYS A 46 -4.56 18.69 -5.89
N LYS A 47 -3.50 19.06 -6.61
CA LYS A 47 -3.08 18.35 -7.82
C LYS A 47 -2.73 16.90 -7.54
N ALA A 48 -1.99 16.64 -6.45
CA ALA A 48 -1.61 15.28 -6.08
C ALA A 48 -2.81 14.43 -5.66
N LEU A 49 -3.74 14.98 -4.88
CA LEU A 49 -5.00 14.30 -4.54
C LEU A 49 -5.81 13.96 -5.80
N SER A 50 -5.98 14.92 -6.70
CA SER A 50 -6.71 14.72 -7.96
C SER A 50 -6.03 13.69 -8.87
N ALA A 51 -4.70 13.73 -8.99
CA ALA A 51 -3.95 12.77 -9.81
C ALA A 51 -4.05 11.36 -9.22
N THR A 52 -3.90 11.23 -7.89
CA THR A 52 -4.03 9.93 -7.20
C THR A 52 -5.42 9.34 -7.36
N ARG A 53 -6.46 10.18 -7.28
CA ARG A 53 -7.85 9.77 -7.53
C ARG A 53 -8.05 9.29 -8.97
N ALA A 54 -7.58 10.05 -9.96
CA ALA A 54 -7.70 9.68 -11.37
C ALA A 54 -7.01 8.34 -11.67
N GLU A 55 -5.83 8.10 -11.08
CA GLU A 55 -5.14 6.80 -11.20
C GLU A 55 -5.96 5.64 -10.63
N LEU A 56 -6.62 5.83 -9.48
CA LEU A 56 -7.46 4.79 -8.88
C LEU A 56 -8.75 4.57 -9.67
N GLU A 57 -9.34 5.62 -10.26
CA GLU A 57 -10.50 5.51 -11.15
C GLU A 57 -10.15 4.70 -12.42
N ILE A 58 -8.98 4.97 -13.03
CA ILE A 58 -8.49 4.18 -14.18
C ILE A 58 -8.28 2.72 -13.76
N LEU A 59 -7.58 2.50 -12.65
CA LEU A 59 -7.34 1.16 -12.13
C LEU A 59 -8.66 0.42 -11.84
N LYS A 60 -9.68 1.10 -11.32
CA LYS A 60 -11.00 0.50 -11.10
C LYS A 60 -11.59 -0.03 -12.40
N VAL A 61 -11.61 0.80 -13.45
CA VAL A 61 -12.16 0.44 -14.77
C VAL A 61 -11.41 -0.74 -15.38
N ASP A 62 -10.08 -0.78 -15.27
CA ASP A 62 -9.26 -1.89 -15.82
C ASP A 62 -9.56 -3.23 -15.13
N LEU A 63 -10.09 -3.19 -13.90
CA LEU A 63 -10.42 -4.38 -13.11
C LEU A 63 -11.85 -4.83 -13.24
N GLU A 64 -12.75 -3.94 -13.69
CA GLU A 64 -14.13 -4.27 -13.97
C GLU A 64 -14.18 -5.38 -15.04
N GLY A 65 -14.50 -6.60 -14.61
CA GLY A 65 -14.63 -7.78 -15.48
C GLY A 65 -13.42 -8.72 -15.54
N THR A 66 -12.29 -8.41 -14.90
CA THR A 66 -11.10 -9.29 -14.85
C THR A 66 -10.82 -9.88 -13.47
N THR A 67 -11.39 -9.29 -12.41
CA THR A 67 -11.07 -9.60 -11.00
C THR A 67 -12.37 -9.64 -10.16
N GLY A 68 -12.39 -10.40 -9.06
CA GLY A 68 -13.57 -10.52 -8.18
C GLY A 68 -13.93 -9.24 -7.41
N ASP A 69 -15.20 -9.13 -6.99
CA ASP A 69 -15.82 -7.95 -6.36
C ASP A 69 -15.05 -7.38 -5.15
N GLU A 70 -14.31 -8.23 -4.42
CA GLU A 70 -13.53 -7.84 -3.24
C GLU A 70 -12.39 -6.85 -3.56
N HIS A 71 -11.75 -6.98 -4.74
CA HIS A 71 -10.67 -6.06 -5.12
C HIS A 71 -11.18 -4.67 -5.49
N LEU A 72 -12.38 -4.61 -6.08
CA LEU A 72 -13.05 -3.34 -6.38
C LEU A 72 -13.45 -2.63 -5.08
N PHE A 73 -13.84 -3.38 -4.04
CA PHE A 73 -14.19 -2.82 -2.73
C PHE A 73 -13.03 -2.05 -2.07
N PHE A 74 -11.79 -2.54 -2.17
CA PHE A 74 -10.62 -1.80 -1.65
C PHE A 74 -10.42 -0.47 -2.38
N ILE A 75 -10.53 -0.48 -3.70
CA ILE A 75 -10.39 0.73 -4.52
C ILE A 75 -11.50 1.73 -4.20
N ASP A 76 -12.74 1.26 -4.07
CA ASP A 76 -13.88 2.10 -3.70
C ASP A 76 -13.70 2.73 -2.32
N THR A 77 -13.16 1.99 -1.36
CA THR A 77 -12.83 2.52 -0.04
C THR A 77 -11.79 3.63 -0.14
N HIS A 78 -10.74 3.45 -0.94
CA HIS A 78 -9.69 4.45 -1.13
C HIS A 78 -10.20 5.70 -1.88
N LEU A 79 -11.06 5.50 -2.87
CA LEU A 79 -11.74 6.59 -3.59
C LEU A 79 -12.65 7.39 -2.65
N LEU A 80 -13.36 6.73 -1.73
CA LEU A 80 -14.18 7.40 -0.73
C LEU A 80 -13.35 8.28 0.21
N ILE A 81 -12.18 7.78 0.66
CA ILE A 81 -11.26 8.55 1.50
C ILE A 81 -10.73 9.77 0.72
N LEU A 82 -10.35 9.60 -0.55
CA LEU A 82 -9.88 10.71 -1.40
C LEU A 82 -10.96 11.73 -1.73
N ALA A 83 -12.23 11.33 -1.72
CA ALA A 83 -13.36 12.22 -1.93
C ALA A 83 -13.72 13.05 -0.70
N ASP A 84 -13.25 12.68 0.50
CA ASP A 84 -13.46 13.46 1.72
C ASP A 84 -12.58 14.73 1.72
N GLU A 85 -13.23 15.88 1.56
CA GLU A 85 -12.56 17.19 1.56
C GLU A 85 -11.85 17.50 2.89
N ARG A 86 -12.19 16.81 3.99
CA ARG A 86 -11.54 17.03 5.30
C ARG A 86 -10.04 16.82 5.25
N LEU A 87 -9.56 15.81 4.52
CA LEU A 87 -8.12 15.57 4.37
C LEU A 87 -7.43 16.79 3.73
N LEU A 88 -8.04 17.37 2.69
CA LEU A 88 -7.55 18.58 2.04
C LEU A 88 -7.61 19.80 2.97
N VAL A 89 -8.77 20.05 3.59
CA VAL A 89 -9.01 21.21 4.44
C VAL A 89 -8.09 21.22 5.67
N GLU A 90 -7.99 20.09 6.37
CA GLU A 90 -7.13 19.97 7.55
C GLU A 90 -5.64 20.09 7.20
N THR A 91 -5.22 19.49 6.08
CA THR A 91 -3.84 19.60 5.62
C THR A 91 -3.52 21.04 5.19
N ALA A 92 -4.42 21.70 4.46
CA ALA A 92 -4.26 23.11 4.08
C ALA A 92 -4.16 24.02 5.32
N ALA A 93 -4.97 23.79 6.35
CA ALA A 93 -4.88 24.53 7.60
C ALA A 93 -3.51 24.34 8.29
N ILE A 94 -2.92 23.15 8.23
CA ILE A 94 -1.56 22.91 8.77
C ILE A 94 -0.50 23.63 7.93
N ILE A 95 -0.61 23.69 6.60
CA ILE A 95 0.28 24.47 5.74
C ILE A 95 0.21 25.96 6.12
N GLU A 96 -1.00 26.52 6.22
CA GLU A 96 -1.24 27.93 6.51
C GLU A 96 -0.73 28.35 7.89
N THR A 97 -1.03 27.55 8.92
CA THR A 97 -0.69 27.88 10.31
C THR A 97 0.72 27.48 10.69
N GLY A 98 1.22 26.38 10.14
CA GLY A 98 2.55 25.84 10.42
C GLY A 98 3.65 26.42 9.54
N LEU A 99 3.29 27.05 8.41
CA LEU A 99 4.23 27.52 7.38
C LEU A 99 5.24 26.42 7.00
N ILE A 100 4.72 25.24 6.68
CA ILE A 100 5.49 24.09 6.21
C ILE A 100 5.00 23.60 4.85
N ASN A 101 5.83 22.85 4.14
CA ASN A 101 5.48 22.24 2.86
C ASN A 101 4.33 21.22 2.97
N ALA A 102 3.68 20.97 1.83
CA ALA A 102 2.49 20.15 1.75
C ALA A 102 2.71 18.68 2.17
N GLU A 103 3.87 18.08 1.85
CA GLU A 103 4.19 16.70 2.25
C GLU A 103 4.29 16.56 3.77
N GLY A 104 4.96 17.51 4.43
CA GLY A 104 5.07 17.54 5.89
C GLY A 104 3.72 17.78 6.55
N ALA A 105 2.93 18.72 6.03
CA ALA A 105 1.58 18.97 6.50
C ALA A 105 0.69 17.72 6.38
N LEU A 106 0.76 16.99 5.26
CA LEU A 106 -0.03 15.79 5.03
C LEU A 106 0.32 14.67 6.02
N LEU A 107 1.61 14.49 6.32
CA LEU A 107 2.04 13.55 7.37
C LEU A 107 1.54 13.95 8.76
N ARG A 108 1.54 15.25 9.09
CA ARG A 108 0.99 15.72 10.36
C ARG A 108 -0.52 15.51 10.45
N THR A 109 -1.25 15.66 9.35
CA THR A 109 -2.69 15.31 9.29
C THR A 109 -2.88 13.82 9.56
N LEU A 110 -2.09 12.95 8.92
CA LEU A 110 -2.15 11.51 9.16
C LEU A 110 -1.87 11.15 10.63
N GLN A 111 -0.88 11.79 11.26
CA GLN A 111 -0.58 11.59 12.69
C GLN A 111 -1.74 11.99 13.60
N LYS A 112 -2.47 13.07 13.27
CA LYS A 112 -3.68 13.45 13.99
C LYS A 112 -4.75 12.38 13.88
N TYR A 113 -5.02 11.90 12.67
CA TYR A 113 -5.99 10.82 12.45
C TYR A 113 -5.59 9.56 13.19
N ARG A 114 -4.32 9.16 13.14
CA ARG A 114 -3.82 8.01 13.89
C ARG A 114 -4.09 8.16 15.40
N THR A 115 -3.79 9.31 15.99
CA THR A 115 -4.04 9.57 17.41
C THR A 115 -5.55 9.44 17.74
N THR A 116 -6.42 9.94 16.87
CA THR A 116 -7.87 9.83 17.04
C THR A 116 -8.35 8.37 16.94
N PHE A 117 -7.82 7.60 16.00
CA PHE A 117 -8.18 6.18 15.81
C PHE A 117 -7.62 5.28 16.91
N GLU A 118 -6.43 5.56 17.43
CA GLU A 118 -5.83 4.84 18.56
C GLU A 118 -6.67 4.97 19.84
N ALA A 119 -7.39 6.08 20.00
CA ALA A 119 -8.33 6.29 21.11
C ALA A 119 -9.64 5.49 20.99
N ILE A 120 -9.91 4.84 19.85
CA ILE A 120 -11.08 3.99 19.65
C ILE A 120 -10.81 2.62 20.30
N GLU A 121 -11.72 2.17 21.17
CA GLU A 121 -11.59 0.88 21.88
C GLU A 121 -11.77 -0.32 20.95
N ASP A 122 -12.66 -0.19 19.96
CA ASP A 122 -12.95 -1.21 18.96
C ASP A 122 -11.75 -1.47 18.03
N ALA A 123 -11.22 -2.70 18.09
CA ALA A 123 -10.08 -3.13 17.30
C ALA A 123 -10.34 -3.13 15.79
N TYR A 124 -11.57 -3.47 15.36
CA TYR A 124 -11.94 -3.47 13.95
C TYR A 124 -11.96 -2.04 13.39
N LEU A 125 -12.50 -1.08 14.15
CA LEU A 125 -12.46 0.34 13.75
C LEU A 125 -11.03 0.89 13.73
N ARG A 126 -10.16 0.39 14.63
CA ARG A 126 -8.74 0.76 14.63
C ARG A 126 -8.02 0.30 13.37
N GLU A 127 -8.34 -0.88 12.84
CA GLU A 127 -7.75 -1.38 11.59
C GLU A 127 -8.06 -0.50 10.37
N ARG A 128 -9.18 0.24 10.38
CA ARG A 128 -9.54 1.16 9.28
C ARG A 128 -8.60 2.35 9.11
N ILE A 129 -7.75 2.67 10.10
CA ILE A 129 -6.71 3.70 9.90
C ILE A 129 -5.72 3.28 8.80
N SER A 130 -5.50 1.97 8.61
CA SER A 130 -4.57 1.46 7.61
C SER A 130 -4.98 1.83 6.18
N ASP A 131 -6.28 1.95 5.90
CA ASP A 131 -6.77 2.43 4.60
C ASP A 131 -6.40 3.90 4.37
N VAL A 132 -6.49 4.73 5.42
CA VAL A 132 -6.10 6.14 5.37
C VAL A 132 -4.59 6.28 5.21
N GLU A 133 -3.80 5.48 5.94
CA GLU A 133 -2.34 5.42 5.79
C GLU A 133 -1.94 5.07 4.36
N THR A 134 -2.60 4.07 3.77
CA THR A 134 -2.35 3.63 2.39
C THR A 134 -2.64 4.74 1.38
N VAL A 135 -3.77 5.44 1.54
CA VAL A 135 -4.14 6.58 0.69
C VAL A 135 -3.13 7.71 0.82
N VAL A 136 -2.77 8.10 2.04
CA VAL A 136 -1.78 9.17 2.28
C VAL A 136 -0.43 8.82 1.68
N GLU A 137 0.04 7.58 1.85
CA GLU A 137 1.28 7.13 1.24
C GLU A 137 1.23 7.23 -0.29
N LYS A 138 0.13 6.82 -0.92
CA LYS A 138 -0.03 6.93 -2.37
C LYS A 138 -0.01 8.39 -2.84
N VAL A 139 -0.67 9.29 -2.10
CA VAL A 139 -0.64 10.74 -2.39
C VAL A 139 0.78 11.30 -2.26
N LEU A 140 1.53 10.91 -1.22
CA LEU A 140 2.93 11.33 -1.04
C LEU A 140 3.84 10.84 -2.18
N ARG A 141 3.63 9.62 -2.69
CA ARG A 141 4.33 9.10 -3.87
C ARG A 141 4.03 9.95 -5.11
N THR A 142 2.75 10.29 -5.31
CA THR A 142 2.33 11.19 -6.40
C THR A 142 2.99 12.57 -6.29
N MET A 143 3.13 13.12 -5.07
CA MET A 143 3.77 14.42 -4.84
C MET A 143 5.29 14.42 -5.09
N THR A 144 5.96 13.34 -4.69
CA THR A 144 7.43 13.20 -4.79
C THR A 144 7.89 12.74 -6.17
N GLY A 145 6.96 12.29 -7.02
CA GLY A 145 7.29 11.74 -8.33
C GLY A 145 8.02 10.39 -8.24
N GLU A 146 7.99 9.75 -7.07
CA GLU A 146 8.42 8.36 -6.92
C GLU A 146 7.44 7.48 -7.71
N ALA A 147 7.83 7.14 -8.94
CA ALA A 147 7.09 6.20 -9.76
C ALA A 147 6.91 4.90 -8.97
N HIS A 148 5.72 4.32 -9.05
CA HIS A 148 5.52 2.95 -8.61
C HIS A 148 6.59 2.13 -9.31
N ALA A 149 7.45 1.45 -8.54
CA ALA A 149 8.45 0.59 -9.12
C ALA A 149 7.70 -0.50 -9.90
N VAL A 150 7.51 -0.29 -11.20
CA VAL A 150 6.85 -1.25 -12.06
C VAL A 150 7.71 -2.49 -11.98
N ILE A 151 7.14 -3.54 -11.39
CA ILE A 151 7.84 -4.80 -11.18
C ILE A 151 7.85 -5.49 -12.53
N PHE A 152 8.84 -5.14 -13.36
CA PHE A 152 9.20 -5.90 -14.54
C PHE A 152 10.03 -7.10 -14.07
N PRO A 153 9.53 -8.33 -14.22
CA PRO A 153 10.40 -9.49 -14.20
C PRO A 153 11.31 -9.39 -15.43
N ASN A 154 12.62 -9.44 -15.21
CA ASN A 154 13.54 -9.76 -16.31
C ASN A 154 13.43 -11.27 -16.58
N ASP A 155 13.71 -11.69 -17.82
CA ASP A 155 13.66 -13.09 -18.29
C ASP A 155 13.88 -14.18 -17.20
N GLY A 156 12.85 -15.02 -17.02
CA GLY A 156 12.85 -16.22 -16.17
C GLY A 156 11.92 -16.16 -14.94
N LEU A 157 11.72 -17.33 -14.31
CA LEU A 157 10.85 -17.48 -13.13
C LEU A 157 11.37 -16.64 -11.95
N THR A 158 10.52 -15.74 -11.44
CA THR A 158 10.86 -14.73 -10.43
C THR A 158 9.99 -14.88 -9.17
N ILE A 159 10.60 -14.81 -8.00
CA ILE A 159 9.93 -14.72 -6.70
C ILE A 159 10.08 -13.27 -6.22
N ILE A 160 8.97 -12.59 -5.92
CA ILE A 160 9.00 -11.23 -5.38
C ILE A 160 9.04 -11.31 -3.87
N ALA A 161 9.91 -10.53 -3.22
CA ALA A 161 9.88 -10.29 -1.79
C ALA A 161 9.69 -8.79 -1.54
N ALA A 162 8.69 -8.40 -0.75
CA ALA A 162 8.41 -7.01 -0.42
C ALA A 162 8.08 -6.86 1.08
N HIS A 163 8.10 -5.63 1.59
CA HIS A 163 7.59 -5.37 2.94
C HIS A 163 6.07 -5.60 2.98
N ASP A 164 5.35 -5.05 2.00
CA ASP A 164 3.91 -5.22 1.80
C ASP A 164 3.56 -5.16 0.30
N ILE A 165 2.52 -5.89 -0.11
CA ILE A 165 1.98 -5.93 -1.48
C ILE A 165 0.50 -5.63 -1.40
N THR A 166 0.08 -4.50 -1.97
CA THR A 166 -1.33 -4.14 -2.07
C THR A 166 -1.96 -4.81 -3.29
N PRO A 167 -3.29 -4.98 -3.32
CA PRO A 167 -3.98 -5.46 -4.50
C PRO A 167 -3.61 -4.70 -5.77
N ALA A 168 -3.47 -3.37 -5.71
CA ALA A 168 -3.05 -2.54 -6.83
C ALA A 168 -1.71 -2.99 -7.44
N ASP A 169 -0.77 -3.47 -6.63
CA ASP A 169 0.54 -3.92 -7.11
C ASP A 169 0.44 -5.25 -7.88
N ILE A 170 -0.35 -6.20 -7.36
CA ILE A 170 -0.58 -7.50 -8.00
C ILE A 170 -1.18 -7.32 -9.40
N LEU A 171 -1.88 -6.21 -9.61
CA LEU A 171 -2.53 -5.86 -10.88
C LEU A 171 -1.58 -5.18 -11.85
N GLN A 172 -0.63 -4.38 -11.35
CA GLN A 172 0.40 -3.73 -12.19
C GLN A 172 1.61 -4.63 -12.49
N MET A 173 1.71 -5.78 -11.81
CA MET A 173 2.76 -6.77 -12.02
C MET A 173 2.57 -7.52 -13.36
N ASP A 174 3.65 -7.67 -14.13
CA ASP A 174 3.67 -8.63 -15.22
C ASP A 174 3.74 -10.06 -14.66
N ARG A 175 2.57 -10.72 -14.65
CA ARG A 175 2.37 -12.04 -14.04
C ARG A 175 3.01 -13.18 -14.83
N SER A 176 3.43 -12.94 -16.07
CA SER A 176 3.91 -14.00 -16.96
C SER A 176 5.15 -14.74 -16.44
N HIS A 177 5.90 -14.12 -15.52
CA HIS A 177 7.15 -14.66 -14.98
C HIS A 177 7.19 -14.75 -13.45
N ILE A 178 6.13 -14.32 -12.75
CA ILE A 178 6.09 -14.33 -11.28
C ILE A 178 5.64 -15.71 -10.81
N VAL A 179 6.56 -16.43 -10.15
CA VAL A 179 6.32 -17.76 -9.57
C VAL A 179 6.16 -17.75 -8.06
N GLY A 180 6.29 -16.60 -7.40
CA GLY A 180 5.90 -16.50 -6.01
C GLY A 180 6.00 -15.10 -5.44
N LEU A 181 5.30 -14.88 -4.34
CA LEU A 181 5.31 -13.63 -3.60
C LEU A 181 5.62 -13.91 -2.13
N ILE A 182 6.41 -13.04 -1.53
CA ILE A 182 6.80 -13.05 -0.14
C ILE A 182 6.58 -11.65 0.41
N THR A 183 5.85 -11.54 1.52
CA THR A 183 5.69 -10.29 2.25
C THR A 183 6.16 -10.42 3.70
N GLU A 184 6.70 -9.34 4.26
CA GLU A 184 7.06 -9.23 5.69
C GLU A 184 5.84 -8.89 6.55
N VAL A 185 4.90 -8.12 6.00
CA VAL A 185 3.63 -7.77 6.60
C VAL A 185 2.51 -8.31 5.70
N GLY A 186 1.53 -8.97 6.32
CA GLY A 186 0.34 -9.50 5.66
C GLY A 186 -0.80 -9.62 6.67
N ARG A 187 -2.04 -9.36 6.24
CA ARG A 187 -3.22 -9.65 7.06
C ARG A 187 -3.64 -11.10 6.82
N THR A 188 -3.44 -11.97 7.80
CA THR A 188 -4.19 -13.24 7.86
C THR A 188 -5.60 -12.96 8.38
N PRO A 189 -6.67 -13.54 7.83
CA PRO A 189 -7.96 -13.54 8.50
C PRO A 189 -7.85 -14.45 9.73
N GLN A 190 -7.54 -13.85 10.88
CA GLN A 190 -7.68 -14.49 12.18
C GLN A 190 -8.95 -14.02 12.89
N THR A 191 -10.06 -13.85 12.16
CA THR A 191 -11.41 -13.82 12.76
C THR A 191 -12.50 -14.02 11.70
N GLY A 192 -13.18 -15.17 11.72
CA GLY A 192 -14.63 -15.22 11.51
C GLY A 192 -15.24 -15.51 10.13
N HIS A 193 -14.53 -15.42 9.00
CA HIS A 193 -15.13 -15.76 7.69
C HIS A 193 -14.21 -16.67 6.86
N HIS A 194 -14.63 -17.92 6.74
CA HIS A 194 -13.84 -19.06 6.23
C HIS A 194 -13.79 -19.12 4.69
N ASP A 195 -14.36 -18.14 4.00
CA ASP A 195 -14.74 -18.28 2.59
C ASP A 195 -13.98 -17.36 1.61
N GLU A 196 -13.34 -16.26 2.09
CA GLU A 196 -12.71 -15.24 1.21
C GLU A 196 -11.42 -15.71 0.51
N TRP A 197 -10.54 -16.47 1.17
CA TRP A 197 -9.27 -16.92 0.56
C TRP A 197 -9.35 -18.27 -0.16
N THR A 198 -10.44 -19.01 0.03
CA THR A 198 -10.67 -20.26 -0.69
C THR A 198 -10.79 -19.99 -2.20
N HIS A 199 -11.30 -18.81 -2.60
CA HIS A 199 -11.41 -18.40 -4.01
C HIS A 199 -10.09 -17.92 -4.63
N ALA A 200 -9.22 -17.23 -3.88
CA ALA A 200 -7.86 -16.94 -4.31
C ALA A 200 -7.03 -18.24 -4.48
N SER A 201 -7.31 -19.26 -3.67
CA SER A 201 -6.73 -20.61 -3.83
C SER A 201 -7.31 -21.38 -5.04
N GLN A 202 -8.55 -21.09 -5.45
CA GLN A 202 -9.19 -21.70 -6.63
C GLN A 202 -8.67 -21.12 -7.95
N LEU A 203 -8.33 -19.83 -8.00
CA LEU A 203 -7.63 -19.23 -9.14
C LEU A 203 -6.18 -19.74 -9.29
N ALA A 204 -5.58 -20.27 -8.21
CA ALA A 204 -4.34 -21.04 -8.27
C ALA A 204 -4.53 -22.48 -8.79
N GLY A 205 -5.78 -22.99 -8.81
CA GLY A 205 -6.15 -24.30 -9.32
C GLY A 205 -6.55 -24.33 -10.80
N ASP A 206 -7.11 -23.24 -11.33
CA ASP A 206 -7.66 -23.16 -12.70
C ASP A 206 -6.63 -22.79 -13.79
N GLY A 207 -5.34 -22.89 -13.49
CA GLY A 207 -4.29 -22.89 -14.51
C GLY A 207 -3.82 -21.51 -15.01
N LEU A 208 -4.17 -20.41 -14.33
CA LEU A 208 -3.77 -19.04 -14.68
C LEU A 208 -2.71 -18.41 -13.76
N MET A 209 -2.30 -19.11 -12.69
CA MET A 209 -1.16 -18.76 -11.84
C MET A 209 -0.22 -19.97 -11.75
N GLN A 210 1.01 -19.85 -12.25
CA GLN A 210 2.09 -20.76 -11.84
C GLN A 210 2.87 -20.24 -10.62
N GLY A 211 2.45 -19.11 -10.04
CA GLY A 211 3.13 -18.48 -8.91
C GLY A 211 2.42 -18.56 -7.56
N ARG A 212 3.18 -18.92 -6.52
CA ARG A 212 2.68 -19.30 -5.19
C ARG A 212 3.04 -18.26 -4.12
N LEU A 213 2.06 -17.80 -3.34
CA LEU A 213 2.28 -16.90 -2.19
C LEU A 213 2.84 -17.66 -0.97
N VAL A 214 3.86 -17.11 -0.32
CA VAL A 214 4.38 -17.55 0.99
C VAL A 214 4.61 -16.32 1.87
N GLU A 215 3.89 -16.17 2.98
CA GLU A 215 4.12 -15.11 3.97
C GLU A 215 5.30 -15.51 4.87
N LEU A 216 6.18 -14.58 5.22
CA LEU A 216 7.28 -14.82 6.16
C LEU A 216 7.01 -14.06 7.47
N THR A 217 6.61 -14.76 8.52
CA THR A 217 6.50 -14.18 9.86
C THR A 217 7.88 -14.20 10.51
N THR A 218 8.46 -13.03 10.68
CA THR A 218 9.68 -12.85 11.47
C THR A 218 9.36 -13.22 12.93
N PRO A 219 10.11 -14.12 13.59
CA PRO A 219 9.95 -14.29 15.03
C PRO A 219 10.34 -12.98 15.71
N ALA A 220 9.49 -12.52 16.62
CA ALA A 220 9.75 -11.37 17.45
C ALA A 220 11.11 -11.50 18.16
N SER A 221 11.85 -10.40 18.18
CA SER A 221 13.13 -10.15 18.85
C SER A 221 14.40 -10.68 18.15
N LEU A 222 15.21 -9.71 17.70
CA LEU A 222 16.67 -9.55 17.87
C LEU A 222 17.00 -8.26 17.10
N GLY A 223 17.10 -7.10 17.74
CA GLY A 223 18.23 -6.78 18.61
C GLY A 223 19.37 -6.21 17.75
N SER A 224 19.52 -4.89 17.79
CA SER A 224 20.65 -4.09 17.30
C SER A 224 22.00 -4.82 17.32
N ALA A 225 22.68 -4.86 16.16
CA ALA A 225 24.15 -4.76 15.99
C ALA A 225 24.41 -4.79 14.46
N ALA A 226 24.82 -3.70 13.82
CA ALA A 226 26.16 -3.13 13.79
C ALA A 226 27.24 -4.09 13.27
N VAL A 227 27.81 -3.70 12.12
CA VAL A 227 29.00 -4.19 11.38
C VAL A 227 28.79 -5.38 10.44
#